data_AF-A0A8B7RLE8-F1
#
_entry.id   AF-A0A8B7RLE8-F1
#
_cell.length_a   1.000
_cell.length_b   1.000
_cell.length_c   1.000
_cell.angle_alpha   90.00
_cell.angle_beta   90.00
_cell.angle_gamma   90.00
#
_symmetry.space_group_name_H-M   'P 1'
#
loop_
_entity.id
_entity.type
_entity.pdbx_description
1 polymer ?
#
loop_
_entity_poly.entity_id
_entity_poly.type
_entity_poly.pdbx_seq_one_letter_code
_entity_poly.pdbx_strand_id
1 'polypeptide(L)'
;MLPDCLSAEGEWRCRRLLAEATARLRARPAAAAVLVPLCLVRGVPALLYTLRSSRLVGRHKGDVSFPGGKCDPADQDVVHTALRETREELGLAVPEEHVWGVLQPVYDQSKATVVPVLAGVGPLDPQNLKPNPKEEEALGHTCCHRAPQSGAHPAPAANQTRWRSSESNPGCHPRPHPQHPQ
;
A
#
# COMPACT_ATOMS: atom_id res chain seq x y z
N MET A 1 -24.91 2.78 -1.02
CA MET A 1 -23.81 2.01 -1.60
C MET A 1 -22.59 2.92 -1.61
N LEU A 2 -21.48 2.53 -0.97
CA LEU A 2 -20.25 3.31 -1.11
C LEU A 2 -19.78 3.20 -2.56
N PRO A 3 -19.34 4.30 -3.20
CA PRO A 3 -18.75 4.20 -4.53
C PRO A 3 -17.60 3.20 -4.49
N ASP A 4 -17.57 2.32 -5.47
CA ASP A 4 -16.49 1.36 -5.64
C ASP A 4 -15.22 2.17 -5.92
N CYS A 5 -14.37 2.35 -4.90
CA CYS A 5 -13.19 3.21 -4.98
C CYS A 5 -12.15 2.71 -5.99
N LEU A 6 -12.30 1.44 -6.42
CA LEU A 6 -11.52 0.79 -7.47
C LEU A 6 -12.26 0.72 -8.82
N SER A 7 -13.36 1.46 -8.98
CA SER A 7 -14.05 1.59 -10.26
C SER A 7 -13.26 2.43 -11.26
N ALA A 8 -13.58 2.27 -12.55
CA ALA A 8 -13.08 3.11 -13.62
C ALA A 8 -13.37 4.62 -13.39
N GLU A 9 -14.49 4.95 -12.74
CA GLU A 9 -14.79 6.33 -12.37
C GLU A 9 -13.85 6.84 -11.26
N GLY A 10 -13.58 6.02 -10.24
CA GLY A 10 -12.63 6.33 -9.18
C GLY A 10 -11.22 6.57 -9.74
N GLU A 11 -10.74 5.67 -10.60
CA GLU A 11 -9.48 5.80 -11.32
C GLU A 11 -9.42 7.12 -12.10
N TRP A 12 -10.44 7.40 -12.94
CA TRP A 12 -10.48 8.60 -13.76
C TRP A 12 -10.45 9.87 -12.92
N ARG A 13 -11.22 9.90 -11.82
CA ARG A 13 -11.24 11.03 -10.87
C ARG A 13 -9.85 11.23 -10.25
N CYS A 14 -9.21 10.16 -9.78
CA CYS A 14 -7.86 10.22 -9.21
C CYS A 14 -6.84 10.73 -10.22
N ARG A 15 -6.82 10.19 -11.44
CA ARG A 15 -5.92 10.63 -12.52
C ARG A 15 -6.09 12.10 -12.84
N ARG A 16 -7.32 12.57 -12.97
CA ARG A 16 -7.61 13.98 -13.24
C ARG A 16 -7.13 14.88 -12.11
N LEU A 17 -7.40 14.52 -10.86
CA LEU A 17 -7.01 15.31 -9.69
C LEU A 17 -5.49 15.32 -9.47
N LEU A 18 -4.81 14.23 -9.80
CA LEU A 18 -3.37 14.07 -9.60
C LEU A 18 -2.54 14.46 -10.83
N ALA A 19 -3.14 14.79 -11.98
CA ALA A 19 -2.41 15.01 -13.23
C ALA A 19 -1.28 16.05 -13.11
N GLU A 20 -1.57 17.23 -12.55
CA GLU A 20 -0.59 18.29 -12.39
C GLU A 20 0.51 17.93 -11.38
N ALA A 21 0.13 17.34 -10.24
CA ALA A 21 1.08 16.86 -9.25
C ALA A 21 1.97 15.76 -9.84
N THR A 22 1.40 14.84 -10.60
CA THR A 22 2.11 13.74 -11.25
C THR A 22 3.15 14.27 -12.23
N ALA A 23 2.75 15.16 -13.15
CA ALA A 23 3.67 15.77 -14.11
C ALA A 23 4.85 16.47 -13.42
N ARG A 24 4.61 17.12 -12.28
CA ARG A 24 5.65 17.82 -11.52
C ARG A 24 6.54 16.92 -10.69
N LEU A 25 5.97 15.91 -10.03
CA LEU A 25 6.66 15.11 -9.02
C LEU A 25 7.39 13.91 -9.62
N ARG A 26 6.93 13.41 -10.77
CA ARG A 26 7.47 12.20 -11.39
C ARG A 26 8.98 12.29 -11.67
N ALA A 27 9.44 13.40 -12.25
CA ALA A 27 10.85 13.61 -12.56
C ALA A 27 11.63 14.32 -11.44
N ARG A 28 11.03 14.57 -10.27
CA ARG A 28 11.74 15.26 -9.18
C ARG A 28 12.72 14.31 -8.50
N PRO A 29 13.93 14.78 -8.18
CA PRO A 29 14.85 14.02 -7.36
C PRO A 29 14.21 13.62 -6.03
N ALA A 30 14.31 12.34 -5.71
CA ALA A 30 13.86 11.74 -4.45
C ALA A 30 14.89 10.72 -4.00
N ALA A 31 14.95 10.47 -2.69
CA ALA A 31 15.83 9.44 -2.16
C ALA A 31 15.25 8.02 -2.40
N ALA A 32 13.93 7.91 -2.38
CA ALA A 32 13.21 6.65 -2.52
C ALA A 32 11.80 6.87 -3.10
N ALA A 33 11.22 5.80 -3.63
CA ALA A 33 9.83 5.75 -4.05
C ALA A 33 9.15 4.47 -3.58
N VAL A 34 7.87 4.57 -3.24
CA VAL A 34 7.04 3.44 -2.78
C VAL A 34 5.76 3.35 -3.59
N LEU A 35 5.32 2.13 -3.89
CA LEU A 35 4.03 1.90 -4.50
C LEU A 35 2.95 1.86 -3.41
N VAL A 36 1.85 2.59 -3.61
CA VAL A 36 0.62 2.50 -2.83
C VAL A 36 -0.39 1.68 -3.64
N PRO A 37 -0.37 0.34 -3.53
CA PRO A 37 -1.22 -0.54 -4.33
C PRO A 37 -2.65 -0.58 -3.78
N LEU A 38 -3.60 -0.12 -4.58
CA LEU A 38 -5.03 -0.32 -4.35
C LEU A 38 -5.46 -1.63 -5.04
N CYS A 39 -5.88 -2.62 -4.26
CA CYS A 39 -6.22 -3.96 -4.76
C CYS A 39 -7.58 -4.46 -4.26
N LEU A 40 -8.09 -5.53 -4.88
CA LEU A 40 -9.27 -6.25 -4.42
C LEU A 40 -8.84 -7.61 -3.88
N VAL A 41 -8.92 -7.78 -2.56
CA VAL A 41 -8.68 -9.09 -1.92
C VAL A 41 -10.03 -9.69 -1.58
N ARG A 42 -10.38 -10.82 -2.22
CA ARG A 42 -11.70 -11.46 -2.09
C ARG A 42 -12.86 -10.49 -2.36
N GLY A 43 -12.70 -9.65 -3.39
CA GLY A 43 -13.70 -8.65 -3.78
C GLY A 43 -13.79 -7.43 -2.86
N VAL A 44 -12.91 -7.30 -1.88
CA VAL A 44 -12.90 -6.18 -0.93
C VAL A 44 -11.72 -5.24 -1.24
N PRO A 45 -11.96 -3.93 -1.40
CA PRO A 45 -10.88 -2.95 -1.56
C PRO A 45 -9.89 -2.99 -0.38
N ALA A 46 -8.61 -3.08 -0.70
CA ALA A 46 -7.53 -3.18 0.27
C ALA A 46 -6.28 -2.44 -0.21
N LEU A 47 -5.41 -2.13 0.76
CA LEU A 47 -4.03 -1.74 0.52
C LEU A 47 -3.11 -2.91 0.86
N LEU A 48 -2.12 -3.17 0.00
CA LEU A 48 -1.05 -4.13 0.27
C LEU A 48 0.16 -3.42 0.91
N TYR A 49 0.74 -4.03 1.93
CA TYR A 49 1.94 -3.53 2.62
C TYR A 49 2.82 -4.70 3.07
N THR A 50 4.08 -4.38 3.36
CA THR A 50 5.08 -5.30 3.88
C THR A 50 5.32 -5.04 5.36
N LEU A 51 5.66 -6.11 6.08
CA LEU A 51 6.19 -6.04 7.43
C LEU A 51 7.69 -6.37 7.38
N ARG A 52 8.55 -5.40 7.71
CA ARG A 52 9.99 -5.65 7.77
C ARG A 52 10.31 -6.65 8.88
N SER A 53 11.22 -7.58 8.55
CA SER A 53 11.59 -8.67 9.44
C SER A 53 12.05 -8.22 10.82
N SER A 54 11.49 -8.86 11.83
CA SER A 54 11.87 -8.79 13.23
C SER A 54 13.28 -9.35 13.51
N ARG A 55 13.85 -10.09 12.56
CA ARG A 55 15.18 -10.72 12.60
C ARG A 55 16.30 -9.84 12.04
N LEU A 56 15.97 -8.75 11.33
CA LEU A 56 16.94 -7.74 10.92
C LEU A 56 17.40 -6.94 12.15
N VAL A 57 18.71 -6.91 12.39
CA VAL A 57 19.32 -6.09 13.45
C VAL A 57 19.29 -4.63 13.00
N GLY A 58 18.47 -3.79 13.63
CA GLY A 58 18.36 -2.37 13.27
C GLY A 58 17.15 -1.64 13.87
N ARG A 59 17.05 -0.34 13.55
CA ARG A 59 16.07 0.62 14.12
C ARG A 59 14.63 0.46 13.61
N HIS A 60 14.36 -0.41 12.64
CA HIS A 60 13.09 -0.51 11.89
C HIS A 60 12.36 -1.85 12.06
N LYS A 61 12.50 -2.45 13.25
CA LYS A 61 11.96 -3.78 13.56
C LYS A 61 10.43 -3.75 13.61
N GLY A 62 9.77 -4.47 12.70
CA GLY A 62 8.30 -4.59 12.66
C GLY A 62 7.58 -3.34 12.13
N ASP A 63 8.30 -2.45 11.43
CA ASP A 63 7.67 -1.33 10.74
C ASP A 63 6.84 -1.85 9.56
N VAL A 64 5.66 -1.26 9.39
CA VAL A 64 4.79 -1.47 8.23
C VAL A 64 5.19 -0.47 7.15
N SER A 65 5.53 -0.96 5.97
CA SER A 65 5.91 -0.14 4.82
C SER A 65 5.14 -0.54 3.57
N PHE A 66 4.94 0.41 2.68
CA PHE A 66 4.57 0.09 1.31
C PHE A 66 5.78 -0.50 0.57
N PRO A 67 5.56 -1.38 -0.43
CA PRO A 67 6.66 -1.93 -1.21
C PRO A 67 7.38 -0.81 -1.97
N GLY A 68 8.71 -0.86 -2.00
CA GLY A 68 9.50 0.22 -2.57
C GLY A 68 10.85 0.42 -1.89
N GLY A 69 11.68 1.23 -2.52
CA GLY A 69 13.07 1.34 -2.15
C GLY A 69 13.74 2.59 -2.70
N LYS A 70 15.07 2.56 -2.67
CA LYS A 70 15.91 3.69 -3.09
C LYS A 70 15.79 3.91 -4.60
N CYS A 71 15.81 5.17 -5.01
CA CYS A 71 15.95 5.48 -6.43
C CYS A 71 17.33 5.05 -6.93
N ASP A 72 17.35 4.33 -8.05
CA ASP A 72 18.59 3.96 -8.75
C ASP A 72 18.84 4.96 -9.91
N PRO A 73 20.10 5.33 -10.22
CA PRO A 73 20.42 6.15 -11.39
C PRO A 73 19.93 5.60 -12.74
N ALA A 74 19.69 4.29 -12.84
CA ALA A 74 19.10 3.64 -14.01
C ALA A 74 17.56 3.76 -14.07
N ASP A 75 16.91 4.18 -12.99
CA ASP A 75 15.47 4.42 -12.99
C ASP A 75 15.14 5.69 -13.78
N GLN A 76 14.16 5.58 -14.68
CA GLN A 76 13.73 6.70 -15.51
C GLN A 76 13.10 7.83 -14.67
N ASP A 77 12.40 7.45 -13.61
CA ASP A 77 11.69 8.34 -12.69
C ASP A 77 11.24 7.58 -11.43
N VAL A 78 10.58 8.27 -10.51
CA VAL A 78 10.07 7.68 -9.26
C VAL A 78 9.00 6.61 -9.48
N VAL A 79 8.28 6.64 -10.61
CA VAL A 79 7.31 5.60 -10.95
C VAL A 79 8.06 4.32 -11.31
N HIS A 80 9.10 4.42 -12.13
CA HIS A 80 9.97 3.30 -12.47
C HIS A 80 10.60 2.66 -11.21
N THR A 81 11.11 3.47 -10.29
CA THR A 81 11.64 2.99 -9.00
C THR A 81 10.58 2.19 -8.23
N ALA A 82 9.39 2.77 -8.00
CA ALA A 82 8.35 2.10 -7.22
C ALA A 82 7.90 0.76 -7.84
N LEU A 83 7.79 0.71 -9.16
CA LEU A 83 7.38 -0.50 -9.89
C LEU A 83 8.48 -1.58 -9.89
N ARG A 84 9.74 -1.19 -10.11
CA ARG A 84 10.90 -2.09 -10.06
C ARG A 84 11.03 -2.72 -8.69
N GLU A 85 11.08 -1.91 -7.65
CA GLU A 85 11.21 -2.37 -6.25
C GLU A 85 10.03 -3.26 -5.86
N THR A 86 8.80 -2.89 -6.19
CA THR A 86 7.63 -3.75 -5.92
C THR A 86 7.74 -5.13 -6.59
N ARG A 87 8.29 -5.19 -7.80
CA ARG A 87 8.53 -6.46 -8.50
C ARG A 87 9.64 -7.27 -7.82
N GLU A 88 10.72 -6.63 -7.39
CA GLU A 88 11.86 -7.28 -6.73
C GLU A 88 11.48 -7.82 -5.35
N GLU A 89 10.77 -7.02 -4.55
CA GLU A 89 10.34 -7.37 -3.19
C GLU A 89 9.21 -8.40 -3.20
N LEU A 90 8.19 -8.23 -4.05
CA LEU A 90 6.95 -9.01 -3.95
C LEU A 90 6.69 -9.97 -5.12
N GLY A 91 7.49 -9.90 -6.18
CA GLY A 91 7.19 -10.57 -7.45
C GLY A 91 5.96 -9.99 -8.15
N LEU A 92 5.45 -8.84 -7.72
CA LEU A 92 4.23 -8.23 -8.23
C LEU A 92 4.57 -7.30 -9.41
N ALA A 93 4.19 -7.72 -10.62
CA ALA A 93 4.29 -6.87 -11.80
C ALA A 93 3.04 -5.99 -11.91
N VAL A 94 3.22 -4.67 -11.78
CA VAL A 94 2.18 -3.67 -12.02
C VAL A 94 2.52 -2.91 -13.29
N PRO A 95 1.67 -2.96 -14.34
CA PRO A 95 1.87 -2.18 -15.54
C PRO A 95 1.82 -0.68 -15.26
N GLU A 96 2.58 0.11 -15.99
CA GLU A 96 2.62 1.56 -15.77
C GLU A 96 1.26 2.23 -16.08
N GLU A 97 0.52 1.68 -17.04
CA GLU A 97 -0.85 2.10 -17.37
C GLU A 97 -1.85 1.87 -16.24
N HIS A 98 -1.46 1.22 -15.14
CA HIS A 98 -2.27 1.10 -13.93
C HIS A 98 -1.91 2.12 -12.86
N VAL A 99 -0.90 2.97 -13.10
CA VAL A 99 -0.56 4.08 -12.22
C VAL A 99 -1.62 5.17 -12.35
N TRP A 100 -2.15 5.60 -11.20
CA TRP A 100 -3.19 6.61 -11.10
C TRP A 100 -2.59 8.00 -10.87
N GLY A 101 -1.41 8.08 -10.26
CA GLY A 101 -0.67 9.32 -10.11
C GLY A 101 0.40 9.26 -9.02
N VAL A 102 1.18 10.33 -8.93
CA VAL A 102 2.22 10.52 -7.91
C VAL A 102 1.69 11.46 -6.83
N LEU A 103 1.84 11.06 -5.57
CA LEU A 103 1.38 11.81 -4.40
C LEU A 103 2.49 12.73 -3.86
N GLN A 104 2.11 13.66 -2.99
CA GLN A 104 3.08 14.57 -2.36
C GLN A 104 4.16 13.77 -1.61
N PRO A 105 5.44 14.14 -1.77
CA PRO A 105 6.52 13.45 -1.07
C PRO A 105 6.38 13.58 0.45
N VAL A 106 6.75 12.52 1.15
CA VAL A 106 6.86 12.51 2.61
C VAL A 106 8.32 12.37 3.00
N TYR A 107 8.63 12.63 4.27
CA TYR A 107 9.96 12.45 4.81
C TYR A 107 9.96 11.27 5.77
N ASP A 108 10.94 10.38 5.63
CA ASP A 108 11.15 9.30 6.58
C ASP A 108 11.80 9.81 7.88
N GLN A 109 12.09 8.90 8.81
CA GLN A 109 12.74 9.23 10.09
C GLN A 109 14.15 9.85 9.91
N SER A 110 14.80 9.56 8.78
CA SER A 110 16.12 10.09 8.42
C SER A 110 16.03 11.40 7.62
N LYS A 111 14.83 11.96 7.46
CA LYS A 111 14.53 13.12 6.59
C LYS A 111 14.84 12.90 5.11
N ALA A 112 14.93 11.64 4.68
CA ALA A 112 15.01 11.29 3.27
C ALA A 112 13.64 11.46 2.61
N THR A 113 13.62 12.02 1.40
CA THR A 113 12.38 12.22 0.63
C THR A 113 11.92 10.89 0.03
N VAL A 114 10.71 10.48 0.37
CA VAL A 114 10.03 9.29 -0.15
C VAL A 114 8.81 9.72 -0.97
N VAL A 115 8.74 9.27 -2.21
CA VAL A 115 7.65 9.62 -3.14
C VAL A 115 6.65 8.46 -3.25
N PRO A 116 5.37 8.64 -2.84
CA PRO A 116 4.35 7.61 -2.99
C PRO A 116 3.73 7.62 -4.40
N VAL A 117 3.63 6.45 -5.02
CA VAL A 117 3.05 6.23 -6.35
C VAL A 117 1.77 5.42 -6.20
N LEU A 118 0.62 6.00 -6.53
CA LEU A 118 -0.68 5.33 -6.42
C LEU A 118 -0.96 4.49 -7.66
N ALA A 119 -1.32 3.21 -7.49
CA ALA A 119 -1.67 2.34 -8.61
C ALA A 119 -2.82 1.39 -8.28
N GLY A 120 -3.66 1.12 -9.28
CA GLY A 120 -4.70 0.09 -9.21
C GLY A 120 -4.14 -1.28 -9.61
N VAL A 121 -4.07 -2.22 -8.68
CA VAL A 121 -3.56 -3.59 -8.93
C VAL A 121 -4.67 -4.53 -9.42
N GLY A 122 -5.94 -4.21 -9.10
CA GLY A 122 -7.08 -5.07 -9.41
C GLY A 122 -7.20 -6.27 -8.45
N PRO A 123 -7.89 -7.35 -8.85
CA PRO A 123 -8.00 -8.57 -8.07
C PRO A 123 -6.64 -9.17 -7.73
N LEU A 124 -6.37 -9.35 -6.45
CA LEU A 124 -5.11 -9.86 -5.94
C LEU A 124 -5.36 -11.04 -5.00
N ASP A 125 -4.71 -12.15 -5.29
CA ASP A 125 -4.57 -13.26 -4.35
C ASP A 125 -3.19 -13.14 -3.66
N PRO A 126 -3.13 -12.86 -2.35
CA PRO A 126 -1.88 -12.78 -1.62
C PRO A 126 -1.02 -14.05 -1.69
N GLN A 127 -1.61 -15.22 -1.99
CA GLN A 127 -0.87 -16.48 -2.13
C GLN A 127 0.01 -16.53 -3.39
N ASN A 128 -0.28 -15.68 -4.38
CA ASN A 128 0.50 -15.60 -5.62
C ASN A 128 1.72 -14.67 -5.51
N LEU A 129 1.81 -13.90 -4.42
CA LEU A 129 2.95 -13.04 -4.16
C LEU A 129 4.15 -13.87 -3.71
N LYS A 130 5.35 -13.37 -4.02
CA LYS A 130 6.62 -14.04 -3.70
C LYS A 130 7.52 -13.05 -2.96
N PRO A 131 7.28 -12.83 -1.65
CA PRO A 131 8.13 -11.95 -0.83
C PRO A 131 9.58 -12.40 -0.88
N ASN A 132 10.49 -11.46 -0.99
CA ASN A 132 11.91 -11.72 -0.88
C ASN A 132 12.28 -11.93 0.61
N PRO A 133 12.66 -13.16 1.04
CA PRO A 133 12.89 -13.44 2.45
C PRO A 133 14.10 -12.69 3.04
N LYS A 134 14.92 -12.02 2.22
CA LYS A 134 16.03 -11.18 2.67
C LYS A 134 15.57 -9.83 3.24
N GLU A 135 14.40 -9.34 2.85
CA GLU A 135 13.96 -7.96 3.10
C GLU A 135 12.62 -7.91 3.86
N GLU A 136 11.71 -8.85 3.60
CA GLU A 136 10.39 -8.95 4.27
C GLU A 136 10.20 -10.25 5.06
N GLU A 137 9.46 -10.16 6.18
CA GLU A 137 9.04 -11.34 6.96
C GLU A 137 7.58 -11.71 6.74
N ALA A 138 6.73 -10.74 6.38
CA ALA A 138 5.32 -11.00 6.11
C ALA A 138 4.69 -9.97 5.16
N LEU A 139 3.70 -10.45 4.39
CA LEU A 139 2.77 -9.63 3.62
C LEU A 139 1.53 -9.34 4.45
N GLY A 140 1.09 -8.09 4.47
CA GLY A 140 -0.17 -7.68 5.07
C GLY A 140 -1.08 -6.98 4.06
N HIS A 141 -2.40 -7.04 4.32
CA HIS A 141 -3.37 -6.20 3.61
C HIS A 141 -4.43 -5.70 4.58
N THR A 142 -4.93 -4.48 4.37
CA THR A 142 -6.00 -3.88 5.18
C THR A 142 -7.13 -3.43 4.30
N CYS A 143 -8.35 -3.87 4.61
CA CYS A 143 -9.55 -3.49 3.87
C CYS A 143 -9.89 -2.00 4.11
N CYS A 144 -10.10 -1.22 3.05
CA CYS A 144 -10.32 0.22 3.12
C CYS A 144 -11.59 0.61 3.92
N HIS A 145 -12.56 -0.30 4.06
CA HIS A 145 -13.79 -0.07 4.83
C HIS A 145 -13.65 -0.30 6.35
N ARG A 146 -12.51 -0.83 6.81
CA ARG A 146 -12.25 -1.13 8.23
C ARG A 146 -10.94 -0.44 8.61
N ALA A 147 -11.04 0.80 9.09
CA ALA A 147 -9.94 1.37 9.87
C ALA A 147 -9.71 0.45 11.09
N PRO A 148 -8.45 0.25 11.53
CA PRO A 148 -8.17 -0.54 12.72
C PRO A 148 -8.91 0.09 13.91
N GLN A 149 -9.82 -0.66 14.54
CA GLN A 149 -10.53 -0.17 15.72
C GLN A 149 -9.53 -0.05 16.87
N SER A 150 -9.32 1.18 17.33
CA SER A 150 -8.58 1.50 18.54
C SER A 150 -9.30 0.93 19.76
N GLY A 151 -8.74 -0.10 20.38
CA GLY A 151 -9.23 -0.65 21.64
C GLY A 151 -8.09 -0.99 22.59
N ALA A 152 -7.55 0.03 23.28
CA ALA A 152 -7.06 -0.01 24.67
C ALA A 152 -6.32 1.30 25.05
N HIS A 153 -6.98 2.12 25.90
CA HIS A 153 -6.52 3.24 26.75
C HIS A 153 -5.68 4.43 26.18
N PRO A 154 -5.93 5.66 26.67
CA PRO A 154 -5.23 6.86 26.19
C PRO A 154 -3.81 6.92 26.74
N ALA A 155 -2.80 6.89 25.85
CA ALA A 155 -1.42 7.25 26.17
C ALA A 155 -1.17 8.72 25.77
N PRO A 156 -0.31 9.45 26.50
CA PRO A 156 -0.25 10.90 26.44
C PRO A 156 0.33 11.39 25.10
N ALA A 157 -0.09 12.60 24.72
CA ALA A 157 0.33 13.27 23.50
C ALA A 157 1.86 13.36 23.39
N ALA A 158 2.43 12.61 22.43
CA ALA A 158 3.55 13.00 21.57
C ALA A 158 4.09 11.78 20.78
N ASN A 159 4.07 11.91 19.45
CA ASN A 159 5.11 11.38 18.55
C ASN A 159 5.32 9.86 18.39
N GLN A 160 4.26 9.04 18.36
CA GLN A 160 4.39 7.62 18.01
C GLN A 160 3.24 7.14 17.12
N THR A 161 3.46 7.03 15.81
CA THR A 161 2.53 6.35 14.91
C THR A 161 2.86 4.86 14.87
N ARG A 162 2.63 4.17 15.99
CA ARG A 162 2.78 2.72 16.12
C ARG A 162 1.44 2.05 15.85
N TRP A 163 1.25 1.52 14.65
CA TRP A 163 0.05 0.74 14.32
C TRP A 163 0.23 -0.72 14.73
N ARG A 164 -0.46 -1.16 15.79
CA ARG A 164 -0.52 -2.57 16.20
C ARG A 164 -1.47 -3.33 15.29
N SER A 165 -1.01 -4.45 14.74
CA SER A 165 -1.87 -5.45 14.10
C SER A 165 -2.79 -6.09 15.13
N SER A 166 -4.11 -6.08 14.89
CA SER A 166 -5.03 -6.99 15.57
C SER A 166 -4.80 -8.40 15.00
N GLU A 167 -4.48 -9.34 15.88
CA GLU A 167 -4.35 -10.76 15.56
C GLU A 167 -5.60 -11.29 14.85
N SER A 168 -5.36 -12.23 13.95
CA SER A 168 -6.31 -12.98 13.13
C SER A 168 -7.59 -13.38 13.88
N ASN A 169 -8.74 -12.86 13.45
CA ASN A 169 -10.05 -13.31 13.92
C ASN A 169 -10.65 -14.34 12.90
N PRO A 170 -10.88 -15.61 13.27
CA PRO A 170 -11.30 -16.67 12.35
C PRO A 170 -12.82 -16.68 12.08
N GLY A 171 -13.43 -15.51 11.86
CA GLY A 171 -14.88 -15.36 11.73
C GLY A 171 -15.32 -14.87 10.35
N CYS A 172 -15.33 -15.74 9.34
CA CYS A 172 -16.01 -15.47 8.06
C CYS A 172 -16.89 -16.66 7.69
N HIS A 173 -18.14 -16.64 8.16
CA HIS A 173 -19.24 -17.36 7.52
C HIS A 173 -20.21 -16.33 6.92
N PRO A 174 -20.68 -16.51 5.67
CA PRO A 174 -21.70 -15.64 5.09
C PRO A 174 -23.04 -15.86 5.82
N ARG A 175 -23.70 -14.76 6.21
CA ARG A 175 -25.08 -14.81 6.71
C ARG A 175 -26.02 -15.18 5.55
N PRO A 176 -26.99 -16.08 5.73
CA PRO A 176 -27.98 -16.37 4.69
C PRO A 176 -28.96 -15.20 4.52
N HIS A 177 -29.33 -14.96 3.26
CA HIS A 177 -30.34 -13.97 2.85
C HIS A 177 -31.72 -14.30 3.45
N PRO A 178 -32.52 -13.29 3.88
CA PRO A 178 -33.90 -13.53 4.29
C PRO A 178 -34.77 -13.79 3.05
N GLN A 179 -35.46 -14.93 3.04
CA GLN A 179 -36.51 -15.24 2.07
C GLN A 179 -37.76 -14.39 2.38
N HIS A 180 -38.29 -13.72 1.37
CA HIS A 180 -39.60 -13.08 1.43
C HIS A 180 -40.70 -14.14 1.40
N PRO A 181 -41.73 -14.08 2.28
CA PRO A 181 -42.95 -14.85 2.06
C PRO A 181 -43.92 -14.09 1.14
N GLN A 182 -44.68 -14.88 0.38
CA GLN A 182 -45.83 -14.46 -0.44
C GLN A 182 -47.02 -14.05 0.42
#